data_AF-A0A2S6TDT8-F1
#
_entry.id   AF-A0A2S6TDT8-F1
#
_cell.length_a   1.000
_cell.length_b   1.000
_cell.length_c   1.000
_cell.angle_alpha   90.00
_cell.angle_beta   90.00
_cell.angle_gamma   90.00
#
_symmetry.space_group_name_H-M   'P 1'
#
loop_
_entity.id
_entity.type
_entity.pdbx_description
1 polymer ?
#
loop_
_entity_poly.entity_id
_entity_poly.type
_entity_poly.pdbx_seq_one_letter_code
_entity_poly.pdbx_strand_id
1 'polypeptide(L)'
;MNDINPDFAPVASSGEAKQYVPVIDLGGAMGMTDNATAARVADEIGEACRDWGFFQIVNHGVDETHLDNVWQTVRAFFELPRSKKRILNRSAESPWGFFDRELTKNQRDKKEIFDIGPEINEADATRDPFSGTTPWPLNQPEFKTAMRTHFKICERLSAIMIEAICLSMGLPRNRLETSFQPGHTSFLRLNYYPIEDPLSDLPSEIGDGADLGIHHHSDAGAVTILLQDAVGGLQVFKDGYWHDVEPVEGALVINLGDMVQVWSNDAYRAALHRVLAMENTARHSIPFFYNPAYSAFVEPLECTRKPHHYSRIDWGEFRRRRADGDFADIGKEVQIADYRI
;
A
#
# COMPACT_ATOMS: atom_id res chain seq x y z
N MET A 1 -14.63 18.70 -16.33
CA MET A 1 -15.62 17.65 -15.99
C MET A 1 -16.06 17.91 -14.58
N ASN A 2 -17.35 17.78 -14.26
CA ASN A 2 -17.80 17.97 -12.89
C ASN A 2 -17.06 16.96 -12.02
N ASP A 3 -16.27 17.42 -11.05
CA ASP A 3 -15.58 16.54 -10.11
C ASP A 3 -16.65 15.79 -9.31
N ILE A 4 -16.91 14.55 -9.71
CA ILE A 4 -17.81 13.65 -8.99
C ILE A 4 -17.14 13.38 -7.64
N ASN A 5 -17.83 13.75 -6.56
CA ASN A 5 -17.35 13.45 -5.21
C ASN A 5 -17.26 11.92 -5.05
N PRO A 6 -16.06 11.35 -4.77
CA PRO A 6 -15.88 9.91 -4.58
C PRO A 6 -16.75 9.31 -3.48
N ASP A 7 -17.17 10.09 -2.48
CA ASP A 7 -18.07 9.65 -1.40
C ASP A 7 -19.44 9.20 -1.94
N PHE A 8 -19.90 9.79 -3.05
CA PHE A 8 -21.23 9.53 -3.64
C PHE A 8 -21.17 8.91 -5.02
N ALA A 9 -19.97 8.54 -5.48
CA ALA A 9 -19.79 7.95 -6.78
C ALA A 9 -20.39 6.54 -6.84
N PRO A 10 -21.05 6.16 -7.95
CA PRO A 10 -21.59 4.83 -8.13
C PRO A 10 -20.49 3.79 -8.36
N VAL A 11 -20.80 2.52 -8.10
CA VAL A 11 -19.99 1.38 -8.53
C VAL A 11 -20.34 1.04 -9.98
N ALA A 12 -19.32 0.85 -10.82
CA ALA A 12 -19.49 0.44 -12.21
C ALA A 12 -20.06 -0.97 -12.30
N SER A 13 -21.34 -1.10 -12.67
CA SER A 13 -22.08 -2.37 -12.57
C SER A 13 -22.46 -3.01 -13.92
N SER A 14 -22.38 -2.30 -15.06
CA SER A 14 -22.50 -2.87 -16.43
C SER A 14 -22.33 -1.80 -17.52
N GLY A 15 -22.22 -2.23 -18.79
CA GLY A 15 -22.18 -1.34 -19.96
C GLY A 15 -20.84 -0.65 -20.17
N GLU A 16 -20.85 0.51 -20.85
CA GLU A 16 -19.64 1.29 -21.18
C GLU A 16 -18.87 1.80 -19.94
N ALA A 17 -19.51 1.81 -18.76
CA ALA A 17 -18.89 2.22 -17.50
C ALA A 17 -18.06 1.10 -16.84
N LYS A 18 -18.31 -0.19 -17.13
CA LYS A 18 -17.56 -1.28 -16.49
C LYS A 18 -16.23 -1.50 -17.22
N GLN A 19 -15.13 -1.20 -16.53
CA GLN A 19 -13.78 -1.48 -17.00
C GLN A 19 -13.08 -2.40 -15.98
N TYR A 20 -11.97 -3.01 -16.40
CA TYR A 20 -11.24 -3.96 -15.57
C TYR A 20 -9.83 -3.45 -15.32
N VAL A 21 -9.37 -3.60 -14.08
CA VAL A 21 -7.97 -3.34 -13.72
C VAL A 21 -7.07 -4.26 -14.55
N PRO A 22 -6.08 -3.71 -15.26
CA PRO A 22 -5.25 -4.50 -16.17
C PRO A 22 -4.42 -5.55 -15.43
N VAL A 23 -4.22 -6.71 -16.06
CA VAL A 23 -3.35 -7.79 -15.58
C VAL A 23 -2.13 -7.88 -16.49
N ILE A 24 -0.95 -7.75 -15.91
CA ILE A 24 0.34 -7.66 -16.62
C ILE A 24 1.17 -8.90 -16.33
N ASP A 25 1.61 -9.58 -17.38
CA ASP A 25 2.46 -10.76 -17.28
C ASP A 25 3.95 -10.37 -17.29
N LEU A 26 4.64 -10.65 -16.17
CA LEU A 26 6.07 -10.36 -16.01
C LEU A 26 7.00 -11.40 -16.66
N GLY A 27 6.46 -12.49 -17.22
CA GLY A 27 7.22 -13.48 -17.98
C GLY A 27 8.08 -14.44 -17.14
N GLY A 28 7.82 -14.55 -15.84
CA GLY A 28 8.41 -15.60 -14.99
C GLY A 28 9.76 -15.28 -14.35
N ALA A 29 10.28 -14.06 -14.44
CA ALA A 29 11.58 -13.70 -13.86
C ALA A 29 11.50 -12.47 -12.94
N MET A 30 11.99 -12.62 -11.70
CA MET A 30 12.37 -11.49 -10.86
C MET A 30 13.62 -10.81 -11.45
N GLY A 31 13.39 -9.96 -12.44
CA GLY A 31 14.42 -9.23 -13.17
C GLY A 31 14.14 -9.28 -14.66
N MET A 32 13.81 -8.13 -15.23
CA MET A 32 13.64 -7.94 -16.66
C MET A 32 15.02 -8.00 -17.35
N THR A 33 15.58 -9.22 -17.43
CA THR A 33 16.95 -9.47 -17.88
C THR A 33 17.07 -9.50 -19.40
N ASP A 34 16.00 -9.84 -20.11
CA ASP A 34 15.92 -9.68 -21.55
C ASP A 34 15.30 -8.31 -21.91
N ASN A 35 15.93 -7.61 -22.86
CA ASN A 35 15.56 -6.23 -23.20
C ASN A 35 14.17 -6.12 -23.84
N ALA A 36 13.69 -7.16 -24.53
CA ALA A 36 12.42 -7.12 -25.24
C ALA A 36 11.23 -7.23 -24.26
N THR A 37 11.30 -8.17 -23.32
CA THR A 37 10.34 -8.27 -22.21
C THR A 37 10.41 -7.05 -21.32
N ALA A 38 11.62 -6.54 -21.02
CA ALA A 38 11.77 -5.31 -20.23
C ALA A 38 11.04 -4.13 -20.85
N ALA A 39 11.21 -3.92 -22.16
CA ALA A 39 10.53 -2.84 -22.89
C ALA A 39 9.02 -3.04 -22.91
N ARG A 40 8.53 -4.24 -23.26
CA ARG A 40 7.10 -4.55 -23.29
C ARG A 40 6.44 -4.32 -21.92
N VAL A 41 7.02 -4.86 -20.86
CA VAL A 41 6.48 -4.73 -19.50
C VAL A 41 6.52 -3.29 -19.03
N ALA A 42 7.58 -2.54 -19.33
CA ALA A 42 7.65 -1.12 -19.03
C ALA A 42 6.56 -0.32 -19.75
N ASP A 43 6.28 -0.63 -21.03
CA ASP A 43 5.22 0.03 -21.79
C ASP A 43 3.83 -0.27 -21.22
N GLU A 44 3.52 -1.55 -20.95
CA GLU A 44 2.25 -1.98 -20.33
C GLU A 44 2.06 -1.36 -18.94
N ILE A 45 3.10 -1.34 -18.11
CA ILE A 45 3.07 -0.68 -16.80
C ILE A 45 2.86 0.82 -16.97
N GLY A 46 3.56 1.48 -17.89
CA GLY A 46 3.39 2.90 -18.16
C GLY A 46 1.97 3.26 -18.55
N GLU A 47 1.31 2.43 -19.38
CA GLU A 47 -0.09 2.60 -19.73
C GLU A 47 -1.01 2.44 -18.52
N ALA A 48 -0.83 1.38 -17.72
CA ALA A 48 -1.61 1.18 -16.50
C ALA A 48 -1.40 2.30 -15.46
N CYS A 49 -0.17 2.80 -15.31
CA CYS A 49 0.15 3.93 -14.44
C CYS A 49 -0.53 5.24 -14.85
N ARG A 50 -0.68 5.49 -16.15
CA ARG A 50 -1.36 6.67 -16.70
C ARG A 50 -2.88 6.57 -16.56
N ASP A 51 -3.45 5.43 -16.96
CA ASP A 51 -4.89 5.28 -17.06
C ASP A 51 -5.53 4.92 -15.71
N TRP A 52 -4.91 4.01 -14.95
CA TRP A 52 -5.49 3.47 -13.73
C TRP A 52 -4.77 3.90 -12.47
N GLY A 53 -3.44 4.00 -12.49
CA GLY A 53 -2.63 4.01 -11.26
C GLY A 53 -2.70 2.70 -10.48
N PHE A 54 -3.33 1.67 -11.04
CA PHE A 54 -3.59 0.35 -10.47
C PHE A 54 -3.44 -0.72 -11.56
N PHE A 55 -2.86 -1.85 -11.21
CA PHE A 55 -2.78 -3.05 -12.07
C PHE A 55 -2.54 -4.30 -11.22
N GLN A 56 -2.68 -5.47 -11.82
CA GLN A 56 -2.29 -6.74 -11.23
C GLN A 56 -1.09 -7.30 -11.99
N ILE A 57 -0.17 -7.96 -11.31
CA ILE A 57 0.95 -8.67 -11.93
C ILE A 57 0.82 -10.17 -11.71
N VAL A 58 1.11 -10.94 -12.76
CA VAL A 58 1.19 -12.41 -12.73
C VAL A 58 2.55 -12.88 -13.23
N ASN A 59 2.88 -14.15 -12.99
CA ASN A 59 4.20 -14.72 -13.33
C ASN A 59 5.36 -13.88 -12.78
N HIS A 60 5.19 -13.28 -11.60
CA HIS A 60 6.17 -12.41 -10.95
C HIS A 60 7.35 -13.17 -10.33
N GLY A 61 7.33 -14.51 -10.36
CA GLY A 61 8.42 -15.36 -9.90
C GLY A 61 8.53 -15.50 -8.37
N VAL A 62 7.46 -15.16 -7.63
CA VAL A 62 7.36 -15.49 -6.21
C VAL A 62 6.87 -16.93 -6.11
N ASP A 63 7.54 -17.71 -5.29
CA ASP A 63 7.22 -19.12 -5.09
C ASP A 63 5.84 -19.29 -4.43
N GLU A 64 4.99 -20.14 -5.02
CA GLU A 64 3.62 -20.39 -4.53
C GLU A 64 3.63 -20.99 -3.11
N THR A 65 4.58 -21.87 -2.80
CA THR A 65 4.69 -22.48 -1.47
C THR A 65 5.06 -21.44 -0.40
N HIS A 66 5.82 -20.40 -0.78
CA HIS A 66 6.06 -19.25 0.09
C HIS A 66 4.77 -18.45 0.34
N LEU A 67 3.97 -18.19 -0.70
CA LEU A 67 2.69 -17.48 -0.55
C LEU A 67 1.70 -18.27 0.33
N ASP A 68 1.61 -19.58 0.15
CA ASP A 68 0.80 -20.46 0.98
C ASP A 68 1.24 -20.41 2.45
N ASN A 69 2.55 -20.47 2.70
CA ASN A 69 3.11 -20.36 4.04
C ASN A 69 2.82 -19.00 4.68
N VAL A 70 2.91 -17.90 3.91
CA VAL A 70 2.50 -16.56 4.36
C VAL A 70 1.03 -16.57 4.77
N TRP A 71 0.13 -17.11 3.94
CA TRP A 71 -1.29 -17.17 4.27
C TRP A 71 -1.60 -18.00 5.51
N GLN A 72 -1.01 -19.19 5.62
CA GLN A 72 -1.19 -20.05 6.79
C GLN A 72 -0.73 -19.34 8.06
N THR A 73 0.42 -18.68 7.99
CA THR A 73 1.04 -17.98 9.12
C THR A 73 0.21 -16.76 9.57
N VAL A 74 -0.29 -15.97 8.62
CA VAL A 74 -1.11 -14.77 8.91
C VAL A 74 -2.46 -15.17 9.49
N ARG A 75 -3.12 -16.19 8.93
CA ARG A 75 -4.39 -16.71 9.46
C ARG A 75 -4.23 -17.24 10.88
N ALA A 76 -3.21 -18.07 11.12
CA ALA A 76 -2.91 -18.60 12.46
C ALA A 76 -2.61 -17.51 13.50
N PHE A 77 -2.06 -16.35 13.07
CA PHE A 77 -1.87 -15.20 13.95
C PHE A 77 -3.20 -14.53 14.32
N PHE A 78 -4.06 -14.23 13.34
CA PHE A 78 -5.33 -13.55 13.60
C PHE A 78 -6.36 -14.42 14.34
N GLU A 79 -6.23 -15.75 14.27
CA GLU A 79 -6.98 -16.71 15.07
C GLU A 79 -6.60 -16.72 16.57
N LEU A 80 -5.46 -16.11 16.95
CA LEU A 80 -5.07 -16.03 18.35
C LEU A 80 -6.09 -15.22 19.18
N PRO A 81 -6.28 -15.56 20.47
CA PRO A 81 -7.10 -14.75 21.36
C PRO A 81 -6.66 -13.28 21.38
N ARG A 82 -7.61 -12.35 21.42
CA ARG A 82 -7.35 -10.89 21.47
C ARG A 82 -6.30 -10.50 22.52
N SER A 83 -6.33 -11.13 23.69
CA SER A 83 -5.37 -10.89 24.77
C SER A 83 -3.93 -11.27 24.40
N LYS A 84 -3.73 -12.27 23.54
CA LYS A 84 -2.40 -12.66 23.02
C LYS A 84 -1.91 -11.71 21.95
N LYS A 85 -2.80 -11.28 21.04
CA LYS A 85 -2.48 -10.29 20.00
C LYS A 85 -2.10 -8.93 20.61
N ARG A 86 -2.86 -8.45 21.60
CA ARG A 86 -2.62 -7.17 22.29
C ARG A 86 -1.31 -7.06 23.08
N ILE A 87 -0.64 -8.19 23.40
CA ILE A 87 0.72 -8.16 23.97
C ILE A 87 1.72 -7.53 22.99
N LEU A 88 1.42 -7.62 21.69
CA LEU A 88 2.25 -7.11 20.60
C LEU A 88 1.75 -5.76 20.09
N ASN A 89 0.93 -5.03 20.87
CA ASN A 89 0.40 -3.74 20.45
C ASN A 89 1.53 -2.76 20.10
N ARG A 90 1.28 -1.94 19.07
CA ARG A 90 2.09 -0.73 18.84
C ARG A 90 2.11 0.17 20.08
N SER A 91 3.16 0.97 20.22
CA SER A 91 3.35 1.91 21.33
C SER A 91 3.62 3.33 20.83
N ALA A 92 3.73 4.31 21.73
CA ALA A 92 4.12 5.68 21.35
C ALA A 92 5.56 5.72 20.79
N GLU A 93 6.39 4.74 21.15
CA GLU A 93 7.80 4.62 20.77
C GLU A 93 8.01 3.77 19.51
N SER A 94 7.01 2.96 19.10
CA SER A 94 7.09 2.10 17.93
C SER A 94 5.71 1.92 17.29
N PRO A 95 5.51 2.36 16.03
CA PRO A 95 4.26 2.18 15.30
C PRO A 95 4.05 0.72 14.84
N TRP A 96 5.03 -0.16 15.06
CA TRP A 96 5.00 -1.55 14.63
C TRP A 96 4.28 -2.44 15.64
N GLY A 97 3.61 -3.46 15.14
CA GLY A 97 2.86 -4.43 15.93
C GLY A 97 1.36 -4.38 15.68
N PHE A 98 0.62 -5.01 16.58
CA PHE A 98 -0.82 -5.19 16.49
C PHE A 98 -1.59 -3.91 16.80
N PHE A 99 -2.75 -3.74 16.15
CA PHE A 99 -3.74 -2.75 16.54
C PHE A 99 -5.15 -3.16 16.09
N ASP A 100 -6.15 -2.99 16.96
CA ASP A 100 -7.55 -3.41 16.73
C ASP A 100 -8.55 -2.25 16.89
N ARG A 101 -8.06 -1.01 16.81
CA ARG A 101 -8.84 0.22 17.10
C ARG A 101 -8.56 1.35 16.09
N GLU A 102 -8.19 1.05 14.84
CA GLU A 102 -7.99 2.13 13.85
C GLU A 102 -9.30 2.91 13.66
N LEU A 103 -9.17 4.23 13.66
CA LEU A 103 -10.26 5.15 13.33
C LEU A 103 -9.97 5.71 11.94
N THR A 104 -10.97 5.73 11.07
CA THR A 104 -10.93 6.48 9.82
C THR A 104 -12.06 7.50 9.83
N LYS A 105 -11.74 8.80 9.68
CA LYS A 105 -12.72 9.91 9.78
C LYS A 105 -13.58 9.85 11.07
N ASN A 106 -12.97 9.58 12.21
CA ASN A 106 -13.63 9.40 13.53
C ASN A 106 -14.57 8.19 13.64
N GLN A 107 -14.48 7.21 12.74
CA GLN A 107 -15.25 5.97 12.80
C GLN A 107 -14.32 4.78 12.93
N ARG A 108 -14.68 3.81 13.78
CA ARG A 108 -13.88 2.60 13.97
C ARG A 108 -13.93 1.73 12.72
N ASP A 109 -12.76 1.46 12.14
CA ASP A 109 -12.64 0.46 11.08
C ASP A 109 -12.91 -0.93 11.68
N LYS A 110 -13.76 -1.72 11.02
CA LYS A 110 -13.98 -3.13 11.36
C LYS A 110 -12.81 -3.99 10.87
N LYS A 111 -11.60 -3.71 11.36
CA LYS A 111 -10.39 -4.43 10.97
C LYS A 111 -9.40 -4.55 12.13
N GLU A 112 -8.64 -5.62 12.11
CA GLU A 112 -7.43 -5.77 12.90
C GLU A 112 -6.21 -5.64 11.99
N ILE A 113 -5.15 -5.02 12.50
CA ILE A 113 -3.91 -4.84 11.75
C ILE A 113 -2.69 -5.35 12.52
N PHE A 114 -1.63 -5.67 11.77
CA PHE A 114 -0.29 -5.86 12.31
C PHE A 114 0.75 -5.23 11.38
N ASP A 115 1.45 -4.22 11.87
CA ASP A 115 2.46 -3.48 11.11
C ASP A 115 3.88 -3.99 11.38
N ILE A 116 4.67 -4.13 10.32
CA ILE A 116 6.04 -4.63 10.34
C ILE A 116 6.91 -3.61 9.62
N GLY A 117 7.79 -2.96 10.38
CA GLY A 117 8.79 -2.03 9.85
C GLY A 117 10.02 -2.73 9.26
N PRO A 118 10.95 -1.96 8.68
CA PRO A 118 12.22 -2.49 8.19
C PRO A 118 13.05 -3.10 9.32
N GLU A 119 14.02 -3.93 8.97
CA GLU A 119 14.97 -4.45 9.95
C GLU A 119 15.99 -3.35 10.26
N ILE A 120 16.00 -2.90 11.51
CA ILE A 120 16.94 -1.91 12.02
C ILE A 120 18.03 -2.62 12.83
N ASN A 121 19.25 -2.12 12.74
CA ASN A 121 20.25 -2.44 13.73
C ASN A 121 19.93 -1.65 15.00
N GLU A 122 19.90 -2.29 16.17
CA GLU A 122 19.61 -1.63 17.45
C GLU A 122 20.61 -0.49 17.75
N ALA A 123 21.83 -0.57 17.20
CA ALA A 123 22.82 0.50 17.30
C ALA A 123 22.45 1.76 16.48
N ASP A 124 21.61 1.61 15.46
CA ASP A 124 21.14 2.68 14.57
C ASP A 124 19.72 3.17 14.94
N ALA A 125 19.16 2.68 16.06
CA ALA A 125 17.87 3.13 16.57
C ALA A 125 17.93 4.62 16.95
N THR A 126 17.48 5.47 16.04
CA THR A 126 17.35 6.92 16.27
C THR A 126 16.18 7.22 17.21
N ARG A 127 15.94 8.50 17.54
CA ARG A 127 14.71 8.94 18.22
C ARG A 127 13.49 9.04 17.27
N ASP A 128 13.59 8.48 16.06
CA ASP A 128 12.50 8.48 15.10
C ASP A 128 11.46 7.43 15.51
N PRO A 129 10.16 7.77 15.61
CA PRO A 129 9.13 6.80 16.00
C PRO A 129 9.12 5.56 15.10
N PHE A 130 9.48 5.67 13.83
CA PHE A 130 9.53 4.53 12.90
C PHE A 130 10.83 3.72 12.96
N SER A 131 11.73 4.06 13.89
CA SER A 131 12.94 3.28 14.19
C SER A 131 12.76 2.38 15.41
N GLY A 132 11.52 2.04 15.77
CA GLY A 132 11.21 0.98 16.73
C GLY A 132 11.47 -0.42 16.16
N THR A 133 11.65 -1.41 17.03
CA THR A 133 11.70 -2.83 16.64
C THR A 133 10.28 -3.40 16.53
N THR A 134 10.04 -4.24 15.52
CA THR A 134 8.77 -4.97 15.41
C THR A 134 8.67 -5.99 16.54
N PRO A 135 7.61 -5.96 17.38
CA PRO A 135 7.39 -7.00 18.37
C PRO A 135 6.99 -8.31 17.67
N TRP A 136 7.53 -9.45 18.08
CA TRP A 136 7.24 -10.75 17.45
C TRP A 136 6.55 -11.71 18.41
N PRO A 137 5.58 -12.52 17.96
CA PRO A 137 4.95 -13.54 18.80
C PRO A 137 5.96 -14.61 19.21
N LEU A 138 6.30 -14.69 20.50
CA LEU A 138 7.30 -15.64 21.03
C LEU A 138 6.95 -17.12 20.75
N ASN A 139 5.66 -17.43 20.67
CA ASN A 139 5.16 -18.80 20.46
C ASN A 139 4.91 -19.15 18.98
N GLN A 140 5.27 -18.27 18.04
CA GLN A 140 5.16 -18.47 16.60
C GLN A 140 6.44 -17.99 15.89
N PRO A 141 7.61 -18.61 16.13
CA PRO A 141 8.87 -18.17 15.53
C PRO A 141 8.87 -18.20 13.99
N GLU A 142 8.04 -19.05 13.39
CA GLU A 142 7.80 -19.13 11.95
C GLU A 142 7.18 -17.81 11.42
N PHE A 143 6.40 -17.10 12.24
CA PHE A 143 5.78 -15.84 11.89
C PHE A 143 6.81 -14.77 11.50
N LYS A 144 7.82 -14.57 12.37
CA LYS A 144 8.91 -13.64 12.08
C LYS A 144 9.62 -14.01 10.78
N THR A 145 9.92 -15.29 10.61
CA THR A 145 10.68 -15.77 9.45
C THR A 145 9.90 -15.59 8.15
N ALA A 146 8.64 -16.02 8.11
CA ALA A 146 7.78 -15.88 6.93
C ALA A 146 7.58 -14.42 6.54
N MET A 147 7.27 -13.54 7.50
CA MET A 147 7.02 -12.13 7.23
C MET A 147 8.30 -11.39 6.82
N ARG A 148 9.46 -11.70 7.40
CA ARG A 148 10.75 -11.11 6.98
C ARG A 148 11.15 -11.55 5.57
N THR A 149 10.93 -12.81 5.22
CA THR A 149 11.15 -13.30 3.85
C THR A 149 10.21 -12.61 2.87
N HIS A 150 8.93 -12.50 3.20
CA HIS A 150 7.95 -11.83 2.36
C HIS A 150 8.26 -10.35 2.18
N PHE A 151 8.66 -9.65 3.25
CA PHE A 151 9.12 -8.26 3.21
C PHE A 151 10.23 -8.07 2.15
N LYS A 152 11.28 -8.91 2.18
CA LYS A 152 12.40 -8.85 1.22
C LYS A 152 11.98 -9.14 -0.22
N ILE A 153 11.02 -10.04 -0.40
CA ILE A 153 10.44 -10.32 -1.73
C ILE A 153 9.71 -9.08 -2.25
N CYS A 154 8.88 -8.45 -1.42
CA CYS A 154 8.16 -7.23 -1.79
C CYS A 154 9.12 -6.04 -2.02
N GLU A 155 10.18 -5.88 -1.23
CA GLU A 155 11.24 -4.89 -1.47
C GLU A 155 11.83 -5.05 -2.89
N ARG A 156 12.22 -6.28 -3.25
CA ARG A 156 12.79 -6.58 -4.56
C ARG A 156 11.80 -6.33 -5.70
N LEU A 157 10.56 -6.79 -5.56
CA LEU A 157 9.52 -6.55 -6.56
C LEU A 157 9.24 -5.05 -6.71
N SER A 158 9.23 -4.29 -5.62
CA SER A 158 8.99 -2.85 -5.65
C SER A 158 10.09 -2.12 -6.40
N ALA A 159 11.36 -2.50 -6.18
CA ALA A 159 12.48 -1.97 -6.95
C ALA A 159 12.31 -2.25 -8.47
N ILE A 160 11.88 -3.45 -8.84
CA ILE A 160 11.59 -3.81 -10.25
C ILE A 160 10.44 -2.95 -10.82
N MET A 161 9.39 -2.70 -10.04
CA MET A 161 8.29 -1.82 -10.47
C MET A 161 8.78 -0.37 -10.68
N ILE A 162 9.63 0.14 -9.79
CA ILE A 162 10.24 1.47 -9.95
C ILE A 162 11.14 1.53 -11.19
N GLU A 163 11.92 0.50 -11.46
CA GLU A 163 12.73 0.42 -12.69
C GLU A 163 11.85 0.45 -13.94
N ALA A 164 10.74 -0.31 -13.96
CA ALA A 164 9.80 -0.34 -15.07
C ALA A 164 9.11 1.03 -15.27
N ILE A 165 8.71 1.67 -14.18
CA ILE A 165 8.16 3.04 -14.18
C ILE A 165 9.17 4.02 -14.78
N CYS A 166 10.45 3.96 -14.38
CA CYS A 166 11.50 4.81 -14.97
C CYS A 166 11.64 4.57 -16.48
N LEU A 167 11.73 3.30 -16.91
CA LEU A 167 11.84 2.94 -18.33
C LEU A 167 10.64 3.44 -19.15
N SER A 168 9.42 3.31 -18.60
CA SER A 168 8.18 3.75 -19.25
C SER A 168 8.11 5.27 -19.47
N MET A 169 8.88 6.04 -18.68
CA MET A 169 9.02 7.49 -18.82
C MET A 169 10.22 7.88 -19.71
N GLY A 170 10.93 6.91 -20.28
CA GLY A 170 12.13 7.13 -21.09
C GLY A 170 13.38 7.47 -20.26
N LEU A 171 13.40 7.13 -18.96
CA LEU A 171 14.53 7.35 -18.07
C LEU A 171 15.39 6.09 -17.91
N PRO A 172 16.65 6.21 -17.48
CA PRO A 172 17.45 5.06 -17.03
C PRO A 172 16.74 4.31 -15.91
N ARG A 173 16.78 2.97 -15.94
CA ARG A 173 16.07 2.11 -14.95
C ARG A 173 16.38 2.45 -13.50
N ASN A 174 17.63 2.78 -13.19
CA ASN A 174 18.09 3.02 -11.82
C ASN A 174 17.94 4.48 -11.38
N ARG A 175 17.21 5.31 -12.13
CA ARG A 175 17.16 6.74 -11.88
C ARG A 175 16.65 7.09 -10.47
N LEU A 176 15.63 6.38 -9.99
CA LEU A 176 15.07 6.63 -8.66
C LEU A 176 15.76 5.82 -7.56
N GLU A 177 16.79 5.03 -7.85
CA GLU A 177 17.47 4.16 -6.88
C GLU A 177 17.92 4.93 -5.63
N THR A 178 18.52 6.12 -5.83
CA THR A 178 19.01 6.95 -4.72
C THR A 178 17.91 7.49 -3.82
N SER A 179 16.66 7.56 -4.29
CA SER A 179 15.52 8.01 -3.48
C SER A 179 15.15 7.00 -2.39
N PHE A 180 15.65 5.76 -2.48
CA PHE A 180 15.39 4.69 -1.51
C PHE A 180 16.63 4.34 -0.67
N GLN A 181 17.74 5.07 -0.83
CA GLN A 181 19.02 4.85 -0.15
C GLN A 181 19.30 5.95 0.89
N PRO A 182 20.11 5.68 1.94
CA PRO A 182 20.76 4.40 2.28
C PRO A 182 19.81 3.38 2.92
N GLY A 183 18.58 3.78 3.21
CA GLY A 183 17.53 2.91 3.74
C GLY A 183 16.17 3.55 3.57
N HIS A 184 15.25 2.81 2.96
CA HIS A 184 13.89 3.26 2.73
C HIS A 184 13.02 3.16 3.99
N THR A 185 11.91 3.89 4.00
CA THR A 185 10.95 3.87 5.11
C THR A 185 9.74 2.96 4.85
N SER A 186 9.93 1.91 4.05
CA SER A 186 8.89 0.95 3.66
C SER A 186 8.42 0.10 4.83
N PHE A 187 7.18 -0.38 4.79
CA PHE A 187 6.62 -1.26 5.83
C PHE A 187 5.59 -2.23 5.24
N LEU A 188 5.41 -3.35 5.92
CA LEU A 188 4.41 -4.37 5.59
C LEU A 188 3.27 -4.29 6.61
N ARG A 189 2.03 -4.26 6.13
CA ARG A 189 0.84 -4.32 6.98
C ARG A 189 0.09 -5.60 6.70
N LEU A 190 -0.37 -6.27 7.76
CA LEU A 190 -1.29 -7.38 7.66
C LEU A 190 -2.66 -6.87 8.08
N ASN A 191 -3.66 -6.97 7.21
CA ASN A 191 -5.04 -6.61 7.52
C ASN A 191 -5.90 -7.86 7.66
N TYR A 192 -6.79 -7.84 8.64
CA TYR A 192 -7.89 -8.79 8.79
C TYR A 192 -9.20 -8.04 8.93
N TYR A 193 -10.14 -8.32 8.03
CA TYR A 193 -11.49 -7.75 8.02
C TYR A 193 -12.47 -8.86 8.41
N PRO A 194 -12.85 -8.94 9.70
CA PRO A 194 -13.86 -9.89 10.13
C PRO A 194 -15.26 -9.51 9.62
N ILE A 195 -16.16 -10.48 9.60
CA ILE A 195 -17.59 -10.26 9.31
C ILE A 195 -18.25 -9.49 10.47
N GLU A 196 -17.96 -9.90 11.69
CA GLU A 196 -18.45 -9.26 12.90
C GLU A 196 -17.41 -8.31 13.48
N ASP A 197 -17.87 -7.22 14.10
CA ASP A 197 -16.98 -6.29 14.78
C ASP A 197 -16.24 -7.01 15.94
N PRO A 198 -14.89 -7.08 15.91
CA PRO A 198 -14.10 -7.80 16.91
C PRO A 198 -14.15 -7.13 18.30
N LEU A 199 -14.70 -5.91 18.38
CA LEU A 199 -14.91 -5.13 19.59
C LEU A 199 -16.40 -4.90 19.86
N SER A 200 -17.29 -5.76 19.35
CA SER A 200 -18.73 -5.70 19.64
C SER A 200 -19.07 -5.91 21.12
N ASP A 201 -18.15 -6.49 21.90
CA ASP A 201 -18.20 -6.64 23.36
C ASP A 201 -17.88 -5.35 24.15
N LEU A 202 -17.38 -4.30 23.48
CA LEU A 202 -17.02 -3.03 24.09
C LEU A 202 -18.08 -1.95 23.81
N PRO A 203 -18.25 -0.93 24.69
CA PRO A 203 -19.17 0.19 24.45
C PRO A 203 -18.88 0.84 23.09
N SER A 204 -19.92 1.09 22.29
CA SER A 204 -19.78 1.75 21.00
C SER A 204 -19.35 3.19 21.18
N GLU A 205 -18.15 3.54 20.74
CA GLU A 205 -17.80 4.93 20.44
C GLU A 205 -18.33 5.20 19.02
N ILE A 206 -19.37 6.02 18.92
CA ILE A 206 -20.37 6.06 17.83
C ILE A 206 -19.81 6.59 16.50
N GLY A 207 -20.29 6.01 15.40
CA GLY A 207 -20.44 6.61 14.07
C GLY A 207 -21.12 5.64 13.08
N ASP A 208 -22.22 6.04 12.43
CA ASP A 208 -22.91 5.26 11.38
C ASP A 208 -22.15 5.38 10.04
N GLY A 209 -21.26 4.42 9.77
CA GLY A 209 -20.56 4.28 8.48
C GLY A 209 -20.28 2.82 8.15
N ALA A 210 -21.29 1.98 8.40
CA ALA A 210 -21.21 0.53 8.46
C ALA A 210 -20.81 -0.18 7.15
N ASP A 211 -20.72 0.54 6.03
CA ASP A 211 -20.63 -0.02 4.68
C ASP A 211 -19.18 -0.11 4.13
N LEU A 212 -18.20 0.53 4.78
CA LEU A 212 -16.79 0.53 4.34
C LEU A 212 -15.85 -0.07 5.40
N GLY A 213 -14.90 -0.89 4.93
CA GLY A 213 -13.79 -1.44 5.73
C GLY A 213 -12.55 -0.54 5.75
N ILE A 214 -12.37 0.31 4.73
CA ILE A 214 -11.49 1.48 4.73
C ILE A 214 -12.15 2.56 3.87
N HIS A 215 -12.19 3.81 4.33
CA HIS A 215 -12.60 4.95 3.49
C HIS A 215 -11.62 5.19 2.33
N HIS A 216 -12.07 5.94 1.31
CA HIS A 216 -11.21 6.21 0.16
C HIS A 216 -10.00 7.06 0.52
N HIS A 217 -8.84 6.68 -0.01
CA HIS A 217 -7.56 7.37 0.14
C HIS A 217 -6.63 7.05 -1.04
N SER A 218 -5.55 7.81 -1.18
CA SER A 218 -4.36 7.41 -1.95
C SER A 218 -3.24 7.05 -0.98
N ASP A 219 -2.33 6.18 -1.43
CA ASP A 219 -1.15 5.83 -0.66
C ASP A 219 -0.11 6.94 -0.75
N ALA A 220 0.50 7.32 0.37
CA ALA A 220 1.51 8.38 0.41
C ALA A 220 2.81 8.00 -0.31
N GLY A 221 3.13 6.71 -0.40
CA GLY A 221 4.43 6.19 -0.82
C GLY A 221 4.74 6.29 -2.31
N ALA A 222 5.63 5.41 -2.78
CA ALA A 222 5.92 5.28 -4.20
C ALA A 222 5.02 4.22 -4.86
N VAL A 223 5.10 2.97 -4.39
CA VAL A 223 4.33 1.84 -4.93
C VAL A 223 3.90 0.94 -3.77
N THR A 224 2.68 0.41 -3.86
CA THR A 224 2.18 -0.62 -2.95
C THR A 224 2.13 -1.95 -3.68
N ILE A 225 2.60 -3.03 -3.03
CA ILE A 225 2.43 -4.41 -3.47
C ILE A 225 1.46 -5.09 -2.52
N LEU A 226 0.32 -5.52 -3.02
CA LEU A 226 -0.75 -6.09 -2.24
C LEU A 226 -0.97 -7.56 -2.61
N LEU A 227 -0.73 -8.42 -1.64
CA LEU A 227 -1.20 -9.80 -1.64
C LEU A 227 -2.60 -9.84 -1.00
N GLN A 228 -3.62 -10.26 -1.74
CA GLN A 228 -5.00 -10.35 -1.26
C GLN A 228 -5.58 -11.75 -1.48
N ASP A 229 -6.54 -12.14 -0.66
CA ASP A 229 -7.26 -13.40 -0.83
C ASP A 229 -8.35 -13.31 -1.93
N ALA A 230 -9.08 -14.41 -2.12
CA ALA A 230 -10.12 -14.52 -3.14
C ALA A 230 -11.45 -13.84 -2.77
N VAL A 231 -11.56 -13.17 -1.61
CA VAL A 231 -12.83 -12.57 -1.15
C VAL A 231 -13.16 -11.28 -1.90
N GLY A 232 -12.15 -10.53 -2.34
CA GLY A 232 -12.33 -9.27 -3.06
C GLY A 232 -12.67 -8.09 -2.13
N GLY A 233 -13.46 -7.13 -2.61
CA GLY A 233 -13.91 -5.96 -1.84
C GLY A 233 -13.01 -4.72 -1.92
N LEU A 234 -11.83 -4.81 -2.55
CA LEU A 234 -11.03 -3.64 -2.92
C LEU A 234 -11.65 -2.97 -4.16
N GLN A 235 -11.79 -1.65 -4.11
CA GLN A 235 -12.29 -0.84 -5.23
C GLN A 235 -11.35 0.32 -5.52
N VAL A 236 -11.19 0.64 -6.82
CA VAL A 236 -10.41 1.77 -7.32
C VAL A 236 -11.32 2.78 -8.03
N PHE A 237 -11.07 4.07 -7.84
CA PHE A 237 -11.85 5.15 -8.43
C PHE A 237 -11.26 5.59 -9.77
N LYS A 238 -12.05 5.48 -10.84
CA LYS A 238 -11.68 5.91 -12.19
C LYS A 238 -12.88 6.47 -12.94
N ASP A 239 -12.66 7.59 -13.63
CA ASP A 239 -13.65 8.24 -14.50
C ASP A 239 -15.03 8.49 -13.88
N GLY A 240 -15.07 8.76 -12.57
CA GLY A 240 -16.32 9.02 -11.85
C GLY A 240 -17.01 7.80 -11.26
N TYR A 241 -16.40 6.61 -11.38
CA TYR A 241 -16.94 5.35 -10.90
C TYR A 241 -15.95 4.61 -10.00
N TRP A 242 -16.49 3.84 -9.05
CA TRP A 242 -15.75 2.81 -8.34
C TRP A 242 -15.74 1.52 -9.17
N HIS A 243 -14.57 0.92 -9.38
CA HIS A 243 -14.39 -0.35 -10.08
C HIS A 243 -13.84 -1.39 -9.10
N ASP A 244 -14.42 -2.59 -9.11
CA ASP A 244 -13.93 -3.70 -8.31
C ASP A 244 -12.58 -4.20 -8.83
N VAL A 245 -11.64 -4.43 -7.91
CA VAL A 245 -10.39 -5.13 -8.21
C VAL A 245 -10.63 -6.62 -8.00
N GLU A 246 -11.17 -7.28 -9.03
CA GLU A 246 -11.46 -8.71 -9.01
C GLU A 246 -10.16 -9.51 -8.74
N PRO A 247 -10.10 -10.35 -7.68
CA PRO A 247 -8.91 -11.13 -7.37
C PRO A 247 -8.57 -12.11 -8.49
N VAL A 248 -7.31 -12.06 -8.94
CA VAL A 248 -6.76 -13.04 -9.89
C VAL A 248 -5.87 -14.01 -9.11
N GLU A 249 -6.08 -15.31 -9.32
CA GLU A 249 -5.29 -16.36 -8.66
C GLU A 249 -3.80 -16.20 -9.00
N GLY A 250 -2.96 -16.24 -7.97
CA GLY A 250 -1.51 -16.06 -8.10
C GLY A 250 -1.07 -14.65 -8.49
N ALA A 251 -1.97 -13.65 -8.50
CA ALA A 251 -1.61 -12.27 -8.81
C ALA A 251 -1.27 -11.45 -7.55
N LEU A 252 -0.46 -10.42 -7.75
CA LEU A 252 -0.25 -9.33 -6.79
C LEU A 252 -0.85 -8.05 -7.36
N VAL A 253 -1.61 -7.32 -6.56
CA VAL A 253 -2.10 -5.99 -6.93
C VAL A 253 -0.97 -4.99 -6.72
N ILE A 254 -0.80 -4.08 -7.69
CA ILE A 254 0.13 -2.98 -7.64
C ILE A 254 -0.65 -1.68 -7.76
N ASN A 255 -0.37 -0.73 -6.89
CA ASN A 255 -0.88 0.63 -7.05
C ASN A 255 0.18 1.68 -6.78
N LEU A 256 0.02 2.81 -7.44
CA LEU A 256 0.89 3.96 -7.28
C LEU A 256 0.51 4.75 -6.03
N GLY A 257 1.54 5.26 -5.37
CA GLY A 257 1.39 6.27 -4.34
C GLY A 257 1.71 7.67 -4.86
N ASP A 258 1.41 8.64 -4.01
CA ASP A 258 1.54 10.07 -4.25
C ASP A 258 2.94 10.47 -4.76
N MET A 259 4.01 9.81 -4.31
CA MET A 259 5.37 10.19 -4.72
C MET A 259 5.62 9.93 -6.20
N VAL A 260 5.03 8.87 -6.79
CA VAL A 260 5.13 8.62 -8.23
C VAL A 260 4.31 9.64 -9.03
N GLN A 261 3.16 10.09 -8.50
CA GLN A 261 2.41 11.17 -9.13
C GLN A 261 3.19 12.48 -9.14
N VAL A 262 3.90 12.82 -8.06
CA VAL A 262 4.77 14.01 -8.00
C VAL A 262 5.95 13.87 -8.95
N TRP A 263 6.68 12.74 -8.92
CA TRP A 263 7.81 12.50 -9.83
C TRP A 263 7.40 12.59 -11.30
N SER A 264 6.24 12.05 -11.66
CA SER A 264 5.73 12.07 -13.03
C SER A 264 5.03 13.38 -13.41
N ASN A 265 4.91 14.34 -12.49
CA ASN A 265 4.23 15.63 -12.68
C ASN A 265 2.78 15.47 -13.17
N ASP A 266 1.98 14.67 -12.46
CA ASP A 266 0.61 14.28 -12.83
C ASP A 266 0.48 13.42 -14.10
N ALA A 267 1.58 13.01 -14.75
CA ALA A 267 1.47 12.09 -15.89
C ALA A 267 0.97 10.71 -15.45
N TYR A 268 1.39 10.23 -14.28
CA TYR A 268 0.87 9.03 -13.62
C TYR A 268 0.05 9.41 -12.40
N ARG A 269 -0.95 8.59 -12.06
CA ARG A 269 -1.93 8.93 -11.03
C ARG A 269 -1.82 8.01 -9.83
N ALA A 270 -1.78 8.56 -8.63
CA ALA A 270 -2.07 7.85 -7.40
C ALA A 270 -3.60 7.75 -7.26
N ALA A 271 -4.16 6.58 -7.54
CA ALA A 271 -5.60 6.44 -7.59
C ALA A 271 -6.22 6.34 -6.19
N LEU A 272 -7.39 6.95 -6.03
CA LEU A 272 -8.19 6.74 -4.85
C LEU A 272 -8.70 5.30 -4.83
N HIS A 273 -8.58 4.64 -3.70
CA HIS A 273 -9.05 3.28 -3.51
C HIS A 273 -9.71 3.13 -2.13
N ARG A 274 -10.63 2.18 -2.01
CA ARG A 274 -11.37 1.88 -0.77
C ARG A 274 -11.57 0.39 -0.61
N VAL A 275 -11.93 -0.05 0.58
CA VAL A 275 -12.30 -1.45 0.85
C VAL A 275 -13.71 -1.47 1.42
N LEU A 276 -14.58 -2.31 0.88
CA LEU A 276 -15.93 -2.52 1.40
C LEU A 276 -15.90 -3.29 2.72
N ALA A 277 -16.92 -3.12 3.57
CA ALA A 277 -17.08 -3.96 4.75
C ALA A 277 -17.41 -5.41 4.34
N MET A 278 -16.93 -6.39 5.10
CA MET A 278 -17.18 -7.81 4.82
C MET A 278 -18.50 -8.28 5.43
N GLU A 279 -19.37 -8.89 4.62
CA GLU A 279 -20.68 -9.38 5.09
C GLU A 279 -20.77 -10.89 5.22
N ASN A 280 -20.13 -11.64 4.32
CA ASN A 280 -20.33 -13.10 4.19
C ASN A 280 -19.08 -13.92 4.47
N THR A 281 -17.89 -13.35 4.25
CA THR A 281 -16.61 -14.06 4.39
C THR A 281 -15.58 -13.06 4.87
N ALA A 282 -14.83 -13.43 5.92
CA ALA A 282 -13.76 -12.58 6.42
C ALA A 282 -12.62 -12.51 5.39
N ARG A 283 -11.99 -11.33 5.29
CA ARG A 283 -10.95 -11.06 4.29
C ARG A 283 -9.60 -10.82 4.95
N HIS A 284 -8.56 -11.33 4.33
CA HIS A 284 -7.17 -10.98 4.65
C HIS A 284 -6.51 -10.26 3.48
N SER A 285 -5.65 -9.30 3.81
CA SER A 285 -4.86 -8.61 2.80
C SER A 285 -3.54 -8.11 3.38
N ILE A 286 -2.48 -8.18 2.59
CA ILE A 286 -1.10 -7.95 3.03
C ILE A 286 -0.45 -6.91 2.09
N PRO A 287 -0.72 -5.60 2.28
CA PRO A 287 -0.01 -4.56 1.55
C PRO A 287 1.40 -4.32 2.09
N PHE A 288 2.35 -4.23 1.17
CA PHE A 288 3.70 -3.71 1.38
C PHE A 288 3.81 -2.34 0.74
N PHE A 289 4.10 -1.31 1.54
CA PHE A 289 4.22 0.07 1.08
C PHE A 289 5.69 0.40 0.84
N TYR A 290 6.09 0.54 -0.42
CA TYR A 290 7.45 0.93 -0.79
C TYR A 290 7.59 2.46 -0.77
N ASN A 291 8.38 2.96 0.18
CA ASN A 291 8.47 4.37 0.50
C ASN A 291 9.89 4.90 0.32
N PRO A 292 10.09 6.17 -0.04
CA PRO A 292 11.43 6.76 -0.09
C PRO A 292 12.21 6.67 1.24
N ALA A 293 13.52 6.90 1.17
CA ALA A 293 14.36 7.10 2.35
C ALA A 293 14.03 8.43 3.05
N TYR A 294 14.29 8.53 4.35
CA TYR A 294 14.02 9.75 5.12
C TYR A 294 14.66 11.02 4.56
N SER A 295 15.83 10.90 3.96
CA SER A 295 16.57 12.01 3.35
C SER A 295 16.16 12.32 1.90
N ALA A 296 15.16 11.63 1.37
CA ALA A 296 14.76 11.78 -0.02
C ALA A 296 14.00 13.09 -0.25
N PHE A 297 14.32 13.72 -1.38
CA PHE A 297 13.51 14.79 -1.95
C PHE A 297 12.70 14.24 -3.13
N VAL A 298 11.43 14.61 -3.19
CA VAL A 298 10.50 14.20 -4.25
C VAL A 298 10.07 15.45 -5.02
N GLU A 299 10.37 15.48 -6.31
CA GLU A 299 10.05 16.60 -7.21
C GLU A 299 9.85 16.11 -8.64
N PRO A 300 9.13 16.85 -9.50
CA PRO A 300 8.95 16.49 -10.90
C PRO A 300 10.28 16.18 -11.62
N LEU A 301 10.35 15.01 -12.27
CA LEU A 301 11.54 14.52 -12.97
C LEU A 301 11.81 15.32 -14.25
N GLU A 302 13.06 15.36 -14.70
CA GLU A 302 13.51 16.14 -15.85
C GLU A 302 12.89 15.76 -17.19
N CYS A 303 12.34 14.54 -17.31
CA CYS A 303 11.62 14.09 -18.50
C CYS A 303 10.18 14.64 -18.58
N THR A 304 9.66 15.21 -17.50
CA THR A 304 8.27 15.67 -17.42
C THR A 304 8.07 17.00 -18.15
N ARG A 305 6.83 17.25 -18.58
CA ARG A 305 6.48 18.50 -19.26
C ARG A 305 6.50 19.66 -18.27
N LYS A 306 7.00 20.82 -18.73
CA LYS A 306 6.91 22.09 -18.01
C LYS A 306 5.59 22.82 -18.34
N PRO A 307 5.04 23.65 -17.44
CA PRO A 307 5.55 23.94 -16.09
C PRO A 307 5.39 22.77 -15.11
N HIS A 308 6.23 22.73 -14.08
CA HIS A 308 6.07 21.78 -12.98
C HIS A 308 4.84 22.16 -12.16
N HIS A 309 3.97 21.19 -11.87
CA HIS A 309 2.77 21.39 -11.07
C HIS A 309 3.06 21.34 -9.56
N TYR A 310 4.20 20.78 -9.16
CA TYR A 310 4.58 20.56 -7.77
C TYR A 310 5.91 21.24 -7.44
N SER A 311 5.98 21.75 -6.21
CA SER A 311 7.23 22.10 -5.54
C SER A 311 7.88 20.85 -4.94
N ARG A 312 9.18 20.96 -4.63
CA ARG A 312 9.95 19.87 -4.03
C ARG A 312 9.43 19.53 -2.63
N ILE A 313 9.24 18.25 -2.37
CA ILE A 313 8.77 17.68 -1.10
C ILE A 313 9.97 17.04 -0.37
N ASP A 314 10.17 17.38 0.90
CA ASP A 314 11.03 16.60 1.81
C ASP A 314 10.20 15.42 2.34
N TRP A 315 10.56 14.19 1.95
CA TRP A 315 9.79 12.99 2.31
C TRP A 315 9.74 12.78 3.83
N GLY A 316 10.85 13.03 4.53
CA GLY A 316 10.91 12.84 5.97
C GLY A 316 10.01 13.81 6.71
N GLU A 317 9.97 15.08 6.30
CA GLU A 317 9.03 16.06 6.85
C GLU A 317 7.58 15.70 6.51
N PHE A 318 7.30 15.38 5.25
CA PHE A 318 5.96 15.00 4.78
C PHE A 318 5.41 13.81 5.58
N ARG A 319 6.22 12.76 5.74
CA ARG A 319 5.85 11.54 6.48
C ARG A 319 5.63 11.81 7.97
N ARG A 320 6.48 12.61 8.63
CA ARG A 320 6.29 12.97 10.05
C ARG A 320 5.00 13.75 10.27
N ARG A 321 4.73 14.75 9.44
CA ARG A 321 3.50 15.55 9.52
C ARG A 321 2.24 14.73 9.28
N ARG A 322 2.33 13.70 8.43
CA ARG A 322 1.25 12.75 8.19
C ARG A 322 1.00 11.86 9.43
N ALA A 323 2.06 11.29 9.98
CA ALA A 323 1.99 10.48 11.19
C ALA A 323 1.46 11.27 12.42
N ASP A 324 1.92 12.50 12.61
CA ASP A 324 1.46 13.35 13.71
C ASP A 324 -0.05 13.65 13.62
N GLY A 325 -0.58 13.78 12.39
CA GLY A 325 -2.02 13.91 12.13
C GLY A 325 -2.79 12.66 12.55
N ASP A 326 -2.28 11.47 12.20
CA ASP A 326 -2.91 10.17 12.50
C ASP A 326 -2.89 9.84 14.01
N PHE A 327 -1.82 10.19 14.72
CA PHE A 327 -1.65 9.85 16.14
C PHE A 327 -2.34 10.84 17.08
N ALA A 328 -2.41 12.11 16.70
CA ALA A 328 -2.91 13.14 17.60
C ALA A 328 -4.39 13.48 17.37
N ASP A 329 -4.98 13.06 16.24
CA ASP A 329 -6.32 13.52 15.81
C ASP A 329 -6.35 15.08 15.68
N ILE A 330 -5.18 15.69 15.48
CA ILE A 330 -4.97 17.14 15.42
C ILE A 330 -4.79 17.56 13.95
N GLY A 331 -5.87 18.04 13.33
CA GLY A 331 -5.82 18.87 12.12
C GLY A 331 -5.85 18.14 10.78
N LYS A 332 -5.69 18.91 9.69
CA LYS A 332 -5.72 18.43 8.29
C LYS A 332 -4.44 17.64 8.00
N GLU A 333 -4.58 16.36 7.65
CA GLU A 333 -3.49 15.52 7.14
C GLU A 333 -2.81 16.20 5.94
N VAL A 334 -1.47 16.23 5.92
CA VAL A 334 -0.71 16.83 4.81
C VAL A 334 -0.89 16.02 3.53
N GLN A 335 -1.16 16.70 2.42
CA GLN A 335 -1.39 16.07 1.11
C GLN A 335 -0.46 16.67 0.06
N ILE A 336 -0.19 15.96 -1.04
CA ILE A 336 0.61 16.52 -2.15
C ILE A 336 -0.03 17.76 -2.79
N ALA A 337 -1.35 17.94 -2.61
CA ALA A 337 -2.06 19.15 -3.02
C ALA A 337 -1.52 20.42 -2.31
N ASP A 338 -0.99 20.29 -1.10
CA ASP A 338 -0.40 21.41 -0.35
C ASP A 338 0.95 21.87 -0.94
N TYR A 339 1.51 21.10 -1.89
CA TYR A 339 2.77 21.38 -2.58
C TYR A 339 2.59 21.81 -4.04
N ARG A 340 1.34 21.95 -4.55
CA ARG A 340 1.09 22.43 -5.92
C ARG A 340 1.47 23.91 -6.11
N ILE A 341 1.99 24.26 -7.28
CA ILE A 341 2.44 25.62 -7.66
C ILE A 341 1.42 26.33 -8.55
#